data_AF-A6IHS5-F1
#
_entry.id   AF-A6IHS5-F1
#
_cell.length_a   1.000
_cell.length_b   1.000
_cell.length_c   1.000
_cell.angle_alpha   90.00
_cell.angle_beta   90.00
_cell.angle_gamma   90.00
#
_symmetry.space_group_name_H-M   'P 1'
#
loop_
_entity.id
_entity.type
_entity.pdbx_description
1 polymer ?
#
loop_
_entity_poly.entity_id
_entity_poly.type
_entity_poly.pdbx_seq_one_letter_code
_entity_poly.pdbx_strand_id
1 'polypeptide(L)'
;MDRDLLRQSLGCHGPALLSLLRSEQQDNPHFRSLLGTTAEPARGAAPPPGAGRKEKRVDNIEIQKFISKKADLLFALSWKPDASVPSEVHDDNDNHYAVMPPLEQFMEIPSMDRRELFFRDIERGDIVIGRISSIREFGFFMVLICLGSGIMRDISHLEITALCPLRDVPSHSNHGDPLSYYQTGDIIRAGIKDIDRYHEKLAVSLYSSSLPPHLSGIKLGVITSEELPLYYSKNFSEDDFASALRKKQSASWALKCVKIGVDYFKVGRHVDAMNEYNKALEIDKQNVEALVARGALYATKGSLNKAIEDFELALENCPTHRNARKYLCQTLVERGGQLEEEEKFLNAESYYKKALALDETFKDAEDALQKLHKYMQVILYFLFEI
;
A
#
# COMPACT_ATOMS: atom_id res chain seq x y z
N MET A 1 -16.81 -33.72 21.53
CA MET A 1 -15.99 -34.16 20.39
C MET A 1 -16.89 -34.36 19.18
N ASP A 2 -16.42 -34.01 17.99
CA ASP A 2 -17.09 -34.26 16.71
C ASP A 2 -17.15 -35.77 16.44
N ARG A 3 -18.37 -36.29 16.22
CA ARG A 3 -18.62 -37.73 16.09
C ARG A 3 -18.23 -38.25 14.71
N ASP A 4 -18.38 -37.43 13.67
CA ASP A 4 -18.19 -37.85 12.28
C ASP A 4 -16.72 -37.91 11.93
N LEU A 5 -15.92 -36.93 12.37
CA LEU A 5 -14.47 -36.94 12.25
C LEU A 5 -13.83 -38.11 13.00
N LEU A 6 -14.31 -38.39 14.22
CA LEU A 6 -13.84 -39.53 15.00
C LEU A 6 -14.16 -40.86 14.30
N ARG A 7 -15.36 -40.99 13.72
CA ARG A 7 -15.78 -42.18 12.98
C ARG A 7 -14.97 -42.38 11.69
N GLN A 8 -14.68 -41.32 10.95
CA GLN A 8 -13.81 -41.35 9.78
C GLN A 8 -12.39 -41.79 10.14
N SER A 9 -11.81 -41.19 11.20
CA SER A 9 -10.48 -41.56 11.70
C SER A 9 -10.41 -43.02 12.16
N LEU A 10 -11.46 -43.53 12.82
CA LEU A 10 -11.56 -44.94 13.20
C LEU A 10 -11.75 -45.87 11.98
N GLY A 11 -12.44 -45.40 10.93
CA GLY A 11 -12.57 -46.13 9.67
C GLY A 11 -11.23 -46.31 8.94
N CYS A 12 -10.36 -45.29 9.02
CA CYS A 12 -9.02 -45.31 8.41
C CYS A 12 -8.02 -46.17 9.20
N HIS A 13 -7.93 -45.97 10.53
CA HIS A 13 -6.90 -46.60 11.38
C HIS A 13 -7.37 -47.88 12.10
N GLY A 14 -8.65 -48.21 12.07
CA GLY A 14 -9.20 -49.45 12.58
C GLY A 14 -9.14 -49.60 14.12
N PRO A 15 -9.21 -50.85 14.62
CA PRO A 15 -9.38 -51.14 16.05
C PRO A 15 -8.15 -50.81 16.91
N ALA A 16 -6.97 -50.66 16.32
CA ALA A 16 -5.75 -50.28 17.03
C ALA A 16 -5.84 -48.86 17.63
N LEU A 17 -6.34 -47.90 16.85
CA LEU A 17 -6.57 -46.53 17.30
C LEU A 17 -7.66 -46.46 18.38
N LEU A 18 -8.72 -47.29 18.25
CA LEU A 18 -9.79 -47.34 19.26
C LEU A 18 -9.26 -47.78 20.64
N SER A 19 -8.33 -48.74 20.66
CA SER A 19 -7.67 -49.19 21.88
C SER A 19 -6.86 -48.07 22.54
N LEU A 20 -6.06 -47.36 21.74
CA LEU A 20 -5.25 -46.23 22.21
C LEU A 20 -6.10 -45.04 22.70
N LEU A 21 -7.20 -44.75 22.01
CA LEU A 21 -8.15 -43.71 22.43
C LEU A 21 -8.81 -44.07 23.76
N ARG A 22 -9.15 -45.35 23.97
CA ARG A 22 -9.70 -45.81 25.25
C ARG A 22 -8.70 -45.70 26.39
N SER A 23 -7.42 -45.91 26.15
CA SER A 23 -6.40 -45.76 27.21
C SER A 23 -6.08 -44.29 27.52
N GLU A 24 -5.94 -43.44 26.50
CA GLU A 24 -5.46 -42.06 26.66
C GLU A 24 -6.59 -41.07 26.99
N GLN A 25 -7.82 -41.30 26.49
CA GLN A 25 -8.96 -40.39 26.68
C GLN A 25 -9.98 -40.94 27.69
N GLN A 26 -9.59 -41.92 28.51
CA GLN A 26 -10.48 -42.55 29.48
C GLN A 26 -11.12 -41.52 30.42
N ASP A 27 -10.42 -40.45 30.79
CA ASP A 27 -10.90 -39.44 31.75
C ASP A 27 -11.64 -38.27 31.09
N ASN A 28 -11.72 -38.27 29.76
CA ASN A 28 -12.39 -37.21 29.02
C ASN A 28 -13.92 -37.42 29.03
N PRO A 29 -14.72 -36.53 29.66
CA PRO A 29 -16.17 -36.70 29.77
C PRO A 29 -16.87 -36.69 28.40
N HIS A 30 -16.33 -35.91 27.44
CA HIS A 30 -16.88 -35.85 26.09
C HIS A 30 -16.67 -37.17 25.34
N PHE A 31 -15.51 -37.81 25.51
CA PHE A 31 -15.20 -39.11 24.93
C PHE A 31 -16.02 -40.25 25.57
N ARG A 32 -16.23 -40.21 26.90
CA ARG A 32 -17.10 -41.17 27.60
C ARG A 32 -18.55 -41.11 27.10
N SER A 33 -19.10 -39.91 26.87
CA SER A 33 -20.47 -39.73 26.36
C SER A 33 -20.69 -40.30 24.95
N LEU A 34 -19.60 -40.43 24.18
CA LEU A 34 -19.58 -40.95 22.82
C LEU A 34 -19.63 -42.49 22.77
N LEU A 35 -19.26 -43.15 23.87
CA LEU A 35 -19.13 -44.61 23.98
C LEU A 35 -20.29 -45.30 24.74
N GLY A 36 -21.41 -44.60 24.97
CA GLY A 36 -22.53 -45.12 25.76
C GLY A 36 -23.39 -46.21 25.09
N THR A 37 -23.42 -47.38 25.76
CA THR A 37 -24.26 -48.59 25.60
C THR A 37 -24.05 -49.47 24.36
N THR A 38 -23.32 -50.57 24.58
CA THR A 38 -23.24 -51.83 23.81
C THR A 38 -23.19 -51.71 22.29
N ALA A 39 -21.98 -51.66 21.73
CA ALA A 39 -21.73 -52.17 20.40
C ALA A 39 -20.70 -53.30 20.51
N GLU A 40 -21.20 -54.53 20.65
CA GLU A 40 -20.47 -55.68 20.13
C GLU A 40 -20.09 -55.42 18.66
N PRO A 41 -18.99 -56.00 18.16
CA PRO A 41 -18.63 -55.85 16.76
C PRO A 41 -19.74 -56.43 15.89
N ALA A 42 -20.48 -55.57 15.20
CA ALA A 42 -21.47 -55.99 14.21
C ALA A 42 -20.75 -56.82 13.13
N ARG A 43 -20.93 -58.15 13.18
CA ARG A 43 -20.71 -59.03 12.03
C ARG A 43 -21.69 -58.61 10.93
N GLY A 44 -21.15 -58.18 9.79
CA GLY A 44 -21.88 -58.11 8.52
C GLY A 44 -22.43 -56.74 8.15
N ALA A 45 -21.63 -55.96 7.42
CA ALA A 45 -22.14 -55.03 6.42
C ALA A 45 -21.13 -54.97 5.27
N ALA A 46 -21.57 -55.34 4.07
CA ALA A 46 -20.77 -55.31 2.85
C ALA A 46 -20.38 -53.86 2.49
N PRO A 47 -19.19 -53.62 1.90
CA PRO A 47 -18.78 -52.28 1.49
C PRO A 47 -19.60 -51.79 0.29
N PRO A 48 -19.87 -50.48 0.16
CA PRO A 48 -20.48 -49.91 -1.04
C PRO A 48 -19.54 -50.10 -2.25
N PRO A 49 -20.08 -50.32 -3.46
CA PRO A 49 -19.27 -50.59 -4.63
C PRO A 49 -18.73 -49.25 -5.18
N GLY A 50 -17.41 -49.04 -5.10
CA GLY A 50 -16.77 -47.92 -5.78
C GLY A 50 -15.65 -47.23 -5.00
N ALA A 51 -14.61 -47.96 -4.59
CA ALA A 51 -13.34 -47.36 -4.20
C ALA A 51 -12.19 -48.33 -4.54
N GLY A 52 -11.97 -48.53 -5.84
CA GLY A 52 -10.77 -49.17 -6.33
C GLY A 52 -9.59 -48.22 -6.20
N ARG A 53 -8.84 -48.32 -5.11
CA ARG A 53 -7.39 -48.07 -5.02
C ARG A 53 -6.90 -48.63 -3.68
N LYS A 54 -6.21 -49.77 -3.73
CA LYS A 54 -5.47 -50.33 -2.58
C LYS A 54 -4.28 -49.40 -2.30
N GLU A 55 -4.50 -48.31 -1.58
CA GLU A 55 -3.41 -47.61 -0.91
C GLU A 55 -2.88 -48.51 0.20
N LYS A 56 -1.56 -48.75 0.20
CA LYS A 56 -0.87 -49.50 1.24
C LYS A 56 -1.20 -48.84 2.59
N ARG A 57 -1.95 -49.54 3.45
CA ARG A 57 -2.14 -49.16 4.86
C ARG A 57 -0.76 -49.08 5.53
N VAL A 58 -0.27 -47.87 5.71
CA VAL A 58 0.87 -47.62 6.58
C VAL A 58 0.30 -47.59 8.00
N ASP A 59 0.44 -48.69 8.73
CA ASP A 59 0.17 -48.75 10.16
C ASP A 59 1.27 -47.97 10.89
N ASN A 60 1.24 -46.64 10.77
CA ASN A 60 2.17 -45.79 11.48
C ASN A 60 1.67 -45.61 12.91
N ILE A 61 2.17 -46.48 13.80
CA ILE A 61 1.84 -46.52 15.23
C ILE A 61 2.08 -45.15 15.89
N GLU A 62 3.05 -44.37 15.41
CA GLU A 62 3.34 -43.03 15.93
C GLU A 62 2.20 -42.05 15.65
N ILE A 63 1.61 -42.11 14.45
CA ILE A 63 0.45 -41.29 14.08
C ILE A 63 -0.76 -41.68 14.94
N GLN A 64 -0.99 -42.98 15.15
CA GLN A 64 -2.09 -43.44 15.99
C GLN A 64 -1.92 -42.99 17.45
N LYS A 65 -0.70 -43.04 17.99
CA LYS A 65 -0.36 -42.53 19.33
C LYS A 65 -0.52 -41.02 19.43
N PHE A 66 -0.17 -40.28 18.38
CA PHE A 66 -0.36 -38.84 18.33
C PHE A 66 -1.85 -38.49 18.34
N ILE A 67 -2.63 -39.14 17.47
CA ILE A 67 -4.08 -38.95 17.38
C ILE A 67 -4.75 -39.28 18.72
N SER A 68 -4.37 -40.38 19.38
CA SER A 68 -4.99 -40.76 20.66
C SER A 68 -4.69 -39.76 21.78
N LYS A 69 -3.46 -39.25 21.85
CA LYS A 69 -3.03 -38.28 22.86
C LYS A 69 -3.62 -36.89 22.65
N LYS A 70 -3.91 -36.51 21.40
CA LYS A 70 -4.42 -35.19 21.02
C LYS A 70 -5.88 -35.21 20.56
N ALA A 71 -6.60 -36.30 20.84
CA ALA A 71 -7.97 -36.51 20.37
C ALA A 71 -8.95 -35.43 20.86
N ASP A 72 -8.74 -34.94 22.07
CA ASP A 72 -9.45 -33.83 22.68
C ASP A 72 -9.39 -32.54 21.84
N LEU A 73 -8.22 -32.28 21.25
CA LEU A 73 -7.99 -31.15 20.36
C LEU A 73 -8.43 -31.45 18.93
N LEU A 74 -8.02 -32.60 18.39
CA LEU A 74 -8.26 -33.00 16.99
C LEU A 74 -9.74 -33.21 16.67
N PHE A 75 -10.52 -33.65 17.67
CA PHE A 75 -11.96 -33.88 17.52
C PHE A 75 -12.77 -32.88 18.33
N ALA A 76 -12.25 -31.71 18.68
CA ALA A 76 -13.04 -30.68 19.37
C ALA A 76 -14.25 -30.25 18.51
N LEU A 77 -15.41 -30.02 19.13
CA LEU A 77 -16.62 -29.50 18.43
C LEU A 77 -16.47 -28.03 18.02
N SER A 78 -15.57 -27.32 18.71
CA SER A 78 -15.20 -25.94 18.45
C SER A 78 -13.74 -25.81 18.87
N TRP A 79 -12.88 -25.30 17.99
CA TRP A 79 -11.51 -24.97 18.35
C TRP A 79 -11.54 -23.78 19.30
N LYS A 80 -11.33 -24.01 20.61
CA LYS A 80 -11.14 -22.94 21.58
C LYS A 80 -9.65 -22.80 21.84
N PRO A 81 -9.00 -21.72 21.37
CA PRO A 81 -7.65 -21.42 21.78
C PRO A 81 -7.70 -20.86 23.20
N ASP A 82 -7.79 -21.72 24.21
CA ASP A 82 -7.60 -21.31 25.63
C ASP A 82 -6.12 -21.01 25.93
N ALA A 83 -5.23 -21.10 24.94
CA ALA A 83 -3.94 -20.46 25.01
C ALA A 83 -4.13 -18.99 24.62
N SER A 84 -3.95 -18.08 25.58
CA SER A 84 -3.56 -16.71 25.30
C SER A 84 -2.32 -16.78 24.41
N VAL A 85 -2.52 -16.70 23.09
CA VAL A 85 -1.43 -16.35 22.18
C VAL A 85 -0.96 -15.01 22.69
N PRO A 86 0.32 -14.85 23.07
CA PRO A 86 0.84 -13.54 23.45
C PRO A 86 0.50 -12.58 22.32
N SER A 87 -0.48 -11.72 22.58
CA SER A 87 -0.79 -10.56 21.80
C SER A 87 0.44 -9.68 21.89
N GLU A 88 1.02 -9.38 20.73
CA GLU A 88 2.31 -8.73 20.53
C GLU A 88 3.48 -9.72 20.49
N VAL A 89 3.88 -9.98 19.25
CA VAL A 89 5.25 -10.36 18.91
C VAL A 89 6.13 -9.15 19.29
N HIS A 90 6.46 -9.03 20.57
CA HIS A 90 7.45 -8.05 21.02
C HIS A 90 8.81 -8.45 20.46
N ASP A 91 9.35 -7.55 19.65
CA ASP A 91 10.56 -7.65 18.83
C ASP A 91 11.88 -7.60 19.63
N ASP A 92 11.83 -7.75 20.96
CA ASP A 92 12.99 -7.51 21.83
C ASP A 92 13.80 -8.77 22.16
N ASN A 93 13.51 -9.91 21.54
CA ASN A 93 14.30 -11.12 21.75
C ASN A 93 14.86 -11.62 20.42
N ASP A 94 16.18 -11.51 20.27
CA ASP A 94 17.09 -12.06 19.24
C ASP A 94 16.99 -13.60 19.03
N ASN A 95 15.87 -14.20 19.43
CA ASN A 95 15.56 -15.59 19.14
C ASN A 95 15.16 -15.67 17.66
N HIS A 96 16.03 -16.27 16.86
CA HIS A 96 15.76 -16.57 15.46
C HIS A 96 14.67 -17.65 15.38
N TYR A 97 13.40 -17.26 15.40
CA TYR A 97 12.28 -18.17 15.14
C TYR A 97 11.76 -17.97 13.71
N ALA A 98 11.38 -19.06 13.06
CA ALA A 98 10.64 -18.99 11.80
C ALA A 98 9.16 -18.83 12.12
N VAL A 99 8.54 -17.76 11.62
CA VAL A 99 7.07 -17.63 11.63
C VAL A 99 6.52 -18.59 10.57
N MET A 100 5.79 -19.61 11.01
CA MET A 100 5.14 -20.56 10.11
C MET A 100 3.97 -19.88 9.38
N PRO A 101 3.92 -19.95 8.04
CA PRO A 101 2.81 -19.37 7.29
C PRO A 101 1.53 -20.21 7.45
N PRO A 102 0.36 -19.70 7.02
CA PRO A 102 -0.88 -20.45 7.05
C PRO A 102 -0.72 -21.82 6.39
N LEU A 103 -1.21 -22.87 7.04
CA LEU A 103 -1.04 -24.26 6.59
C LEU A 103 -1.54 -24.47 5.16
N GLU A 104 -2.56 -23.72 4.75
CA GLU A 104 -3.16 -23.73 3.42
C GLU A 104 -2.19 -23.41 2.29
N GLN A 105 -1.11 -22.69 2.58
CA GLN A 105 -0.07 -22.44 1.58
C GLN A 105 0.66 -23.73 1.16
N PHE A 106 0.65 -24.75 2.03
CA PHE A 106 1.28 -26.05 1.78
C PHE A 106 0.28 -27.10 1.31
N MET A 107 -1.01 -26.78 1.28
CA MET A 107 -2.07 -27.71 0.90
C MET A 107 -2.67 -27.33 -0.44
N GLU A 108 -2.83 -28.30 -1.34
CA GLU A 108 -3.53 -28.11 -2.61
C GLU A 108 -5.05 -28.18 -2.39
N ILE A 109 -5.62 -27.13 -1.78
CA ILE A 109 -7.07 -27.01 -1.55
C ILE A 109 -7.68 -26.13 -2.66
N PRO A 110 -8.75 -26.58 -3.35
CA PRO A 110 -9.47 -25.76 -4.33
C PRO A 110 -9.94 -24.41 -3.76
N SER A 111 -9.96 -23.38 -4.60
CA SER A 111 -10.33 -22.01 -4.18
C SER A 111 -11.74 -21.91 -3.59
N MET A 112 -12.69 -22.70 -4.10
CA MET A 112 -14.07 -22.75 -3.60
C MET A 112 -14.12 -23.24 -2.15
N ASP A 113 -13.42 -24.33 -1.84
CA ASP A 113 -13.39 -24.91 -0.50
C ASP A 113 -12.68 -23.94 0.47
N ARG A 114 -11.59 -23.29 0.05
CA ARG A 114 -10.92 -22.27 0.87
C ARG A 114 -11.83 -21.07 1.17
N ARG A 115 -12.65 -20.65 0.20
CA ARG A 115 -13.63 -19.58 0.37
C ARG A 115 -14.73 -19.98 1.35
N GLU A 116 -15.25 -21.19 1.25
CA GLU A 116 -16.23 -21.72 2.21
C GLU A 116 -15.65 -21.81 3.63
N LEU A 117 -14.43 -22.33 3.77
CA LEU A 117 -13.71 -22.40 5.05
C LEU A 117 -13.51 -21.00 5.65
N PHE A 118 -13.15 -20.02 4.83
CA PHE A 118 -13.01 -18.64 5.27
C PHE A 118 -14.33 -18.08 5.85
N PHE A 119 -15.45 -18.20 5.14
CA PHE A 119 -16.73 -17.68 5.62
C PHE A 119 -17.28 -18.45 6.82
N ARG A 120 -16.90 -19.73 6.96
CA ARG A 120 -17.20 -20.53 8.15
C ARG A 120 -16.46 -20.02 9.38
N ASP A 121 -15.17 -19.73 9.22
CA ASP A 121 -14.26 -19.47 10.34
C ASP A 121 -14.19 -18.00 10.76
N ILE A 122 -14.48 -17.06 9.85
CA ILE A 122 -14.43 -15.63 10.16
C ILE A 122 -15.53 -15.26 11.18
N GLU A 123 -15.15 -14.49 12.19
CA GLU A 123 -16.03 -14.03 13.26
C GLU A 123 -16.07 -12.51 13.37
N ARG A 124 -17.13 -11.99 14.03
CA ARG A 124 -17.22 -10.56 14.32
C ARG A 124 -16.15 -10.16 15.31
N GLY A 125 -15.44 -9.08 15.02
CA GLY A 125 -14.30 -8.61 15.80
C GLY A 125 -12.94 -9.09 15.31
N ASP A 126 -12.90 -10.00 14.33
CA ASP A 126 -11.63 -10.35 13.68
C ASP A 126 -11.07 -9.16 12.89
N ILE A 127 -9.74 -9.06 12.88
CA ILE A 127 -9.00 -8.04 12.16
C ILE A 127 -8.71 -8.57 10.76
N VAL A 128 -9.01 -7.77 9.76
CA VAL A 128 -8.70 -8.04 8.36
C VAL A 128 -7.88 -6.91 7.77
N ILE A 129 -7.02 -7.27 6.82
CA ILE A 129 -6.20 -6.32 6.06
C ILE A 129 -6.53 -6.49 4.58
N GLY A 130 -6.76 -5.38 3.89
CA GLY A 130 -7.11 -5.40 2.48
C GLY A 130 -6.80 -4.10 1.77
N ARG A 131 -6.87 -4.13 0.45
CA ARG A 131 -6.62 -2.97 -0.43
C ARG A 131 -7.91 -2.33 -0.87
N ILE A 132 -8.03 -1.01 -0.78
CA ILE A 132 -9.19 -0.29 -1.30
C ILE A 132 -9.27 -0.47 -2.82
N SER A 133 -10.38 -1.02 -3.30
CA SER A 133 -10.66 -1.20 -4.72
C SER A 133 -11.49 -0.06 -5.31
N SER A 134 -12.48 0.44 -4.57
CA SER A 134 -13.39 1.48 -5.04
C SER A 134 -13.93 2.31 -3.88
N ILE A 135 -13.91 3.63 -4.02
CA ILE A 135 -14.51 4.58 -3.07
C ILE A 135 -15.80 5.11 -3.69
N ARG A 136 -16.89 5.14 -2.91
CA ARG A 136 -18.22 5.64 -3.28
C ARG A 136 -18.78 6.53 -2.17
N GLU A 137 -19.85 7.26 -2.45
CA GLU A 137 -20.48 8.18 -1.49
C GLU A 137 -20.93 7.50 -0.18
N PHE A 138 -21.30 6.22 -0.24
CA PHE A 138 -21.77 5.46 0.93
C PHE A 138 -20.66 4.70 1.68
N GLY A 139 -19.40 4.81 1.27
CA GLY A 139 -18.28 4.07 1.83
C GLY A 139 -17.31 3.55 0.76
N PHE A 140 -16.38 2.68 1.16
CA PHE A 140 -15.43 2.08 0.23
C PHE A 140 -15.44 0.55 0.28
N PHE A 141 -15.15 -0.05 -0.87
CA PHE A 141 -14.90 -1.47 -1.00
C PHE A 141 -13.41 -1.73 -0.91
N MET A 142 -13.05 -2.81 -0.22
CA MET A 142 -11.68 -3.31 -0.15
C MET A 142 -11.65 -4.80 -0.49
N VAL A 143 -10.58 -5.22 -1.17
CA VAL A 143 -10.28 -6.64 -1.41
C VAL A 143 -9.36 -7.11 -0.30
N LEU A 144 -9.76 -8.15 0.42
CA LEU A 144 -9.00 -8.69 1.53
C LEU A 144 -7.75 -9.42 1.02
N ILE A 145 -6.64 -9.23 1.74
CA ILE A 145 -5.35 -9.83 1.41
C ILE A 145 -4.93 -10.82 2.50
N CYS A 146 -5.12 -10.44 3.77
CA CYS A 146 -4.77 -11.29 4.89
C CYS A 146 -5.62 -11.00 6.14
N LEU A 147 -5.56 -11.94 7.07
CA LEU A 147 -6.15 -11.82 8.41
C LEU A 147 -5.08 -11.26 9.37
N GLY A 148 -5.51 -10.41 10.28
CA GLY A 148 -4.68 -9.82 11.34
C GLY A 148 -4.95 -10.42 12.73
N SER A 149 -6.05 -11.17 12.88
CA SER A 149 -6.39 -11.93 14.10
C SER A 149 -7.24 -13.15 13.75
N GLY A 150 -7.56 -13.96 14.75
CA GLY A 150 -8.37 -15.17 14.56
C GLY A 150 -7.55 -16.31 13.95
N ILE A 151 -8.22 -17.16 13.17
CA ILE A 151 -7.57 -18.27 12.47
C ILE A 151 -6.88 -17.74 11.22
N MET A 152 -5.54 -17.78 11.18
CA MET A 152 -4.77 -17.34 10.01
C MET A 152 -5.02 -18.24 8.79
N ARG A 153 -5.43 -17.62 7.68
CA ARG A 153 -5.82 -18.27 6.41
C ARG A 153 -5.12 -17.59 5.22
N ASP A 154 -4.80 -18.34 4.16
CA ASP A 154 -4.36 -17.74 2.89
C ASP A 154 -5.57 -17.37 2.02
N ILE A 155 -5.89 -16.07 2.01
CA ILE A 155 -7.05 -15.52 1.30
C ILE A 155 -6.68 -14.60 0.14
N SER A 156 -5.37 -14.38 -0.07
CA SER A 156 -4.86 -13.39 -1.03
C SER A 156 -5.36 -13.60 -2.46
N HIS A 157 -5.58 -14.86 -2.85
CA HIS A 157 -6.04 -15.27 -4.18
C HIS A 157 -7.55 -15.52 -4.29
N LEU A 158 -8.32 -15.29 -3.22
CA LEU A 158 -9.77 -15.56 -3.20
C LEU A 158 -10.64 -14.36 -3.63
N GLU A 159 -10.02 -13.19 -3.79
CA GLU A 159 -10.67 -11.93 -4.19
C GLU A 159 -11.90 -11.61 -3.32
N ILE A 160 -11.82 -11.90 -2.02
CA ILE A 160 -12.91 -11.64 -1.09
C ILE A 160 -13.04 -10.13 -0.89
N THR A 161 -14.26 -9.61 -1.04
CA THR A 161 -14.53 -8.18 -0.91
C THR A 161 -15.25 -7.87 0.40
N ALA A 162 -14.88 -6.74 1.00
CA ALA A 162 -15.53 -6.19 2.18
C ALA A 162 -15.95 -4.74 1.95
N LEU A 163 -17.10 -4.35 2.50
CA LEU A 163 -17.62 -3.00 2.46
C LEU A 163 -17.36 -2.30 3.80
N CYS A 164 -16.65 -1.18 3.77
CA CYS A 164 -16.62 -0.24 4.89
C CYS A 164 -17.65 0.86 4.62
N PRO A 165 -18.82 0.87 5.28
CA PRO A 165 -19.81 1.92 5.08
C PRO A 165 -19.33 3.24 5.69
N LEU A 166 -19.75 4.38 5.14
CA LEU A 166 -19.33 5.73 5.55
C LEU A 166 -19.45 5.97 7.07
N ARG A 167 -20.52 5.45 7.68
CA ARG A 167 -20.76 5.55 9.13
C ARG A 167 -19.71 4.88 10.01
N ASP A 168 -18.92 3.98 9.43
CA ASP A 168 -17.89 3.19 10.10
C ASP A 168 -16.47 3.66 9.71
N VAL A 169 -16.37 4.84 9.08
CA VAL A 169 -15.12 5.51 8.71
C VAL A 169 -14.89 6.71 9.64
N PRO A 170 -13.76 6.78 10.36
CA PRO A 170 -13.46 7.91 11.24
C PRO A 170 -13.23 9.19 10.43
N SER A 171 -13.85 10.28 10.88
CA SER A 171 -13.62 11.62 10.33
C SER A 171 -12.31 12.19 10.89
N HIS A 172 -11.30 12.37 10.04
CA HIS A 172 -10.01 12.97 10.43
C HIS A 172 -10.03 14.52 10.45
N SER A 173 -11.11 15.16 10.02
CA SER A 173 -11.25 16.63 10.01
C SER A 173 -12.65 17.06 10.49
N ASN A 174 -12.76 18.22 11.13
CA ASN A 174 -14.02 18.72 11.70
C ASN A 174 -15.04 19.19 10.65
N HIS A 175 -14.62 19.39 9.39
CA HIS A 175 -15.46 19.99 8.33
C HIS A 175 -15.33 19.32 6.96
N GLY A 176 -14.63 18.18 6.85
CA GLY A 176 -14.41 17.46 5.60
C GLY A 176 -15.15 16.13 5.51
N ASP A 177 -15.34 15.65 4.28
CA ASP A 177 -15.83 14.30 4.00
C ASP A 177 -14.86 13.26 4.60
N PRO A 178 -15.31 12.33 5.48
CA PRO A 178 -14.46 11.28 6.05
C PRO A 178 -13.71 10.45 5.00
N LEU A 179 -14.26 10.32 3.79
CA LEU A 179 -13.66 9.53 2.72
C LEU A 179 -12.48 10.23 2.04
N SER A 180 -12.33 11.55 2.19
CA SER A 180 -11.30 12.32 1.47
C SER A 180 -9.87 11.94 1.85
N TYR A 181 -9.68 11.31 3.01
CA TYR A 181 -8.38 10.84 3.49
C TYR A 181 -7.90 9.58 2.75
N TYR A 182 -8.84 8.76 2.25
CA TYR A 182 -8.57 7.46 1.69
C TYR A 182 -8.48 7.52 0.17
N GLN A 183 -7.60 6.71 -0.42
CA GLN A 183 -7.43 6.62 -1.87
C GLN A 183 -7.51 5.17 -2.34
N THR A 184 -7.99 4.98 -3.57
CA THR A 184 -7.95 3.66 -4.22
C THR A 184 -6.53 3.15 -4.25
N GLY A 185 -6.34 1.91 -3.79
CA GLY A 185 -5.04 1.28 -3.67
C GLY A 185 -4.43 1.33 -2.26
N ASP A 186 -4.96 2.14 -1.34
CA ASP A 186 -4.51 2.16 0.05
C ASP A 186 -4.74 0.81 0.73
N ILE A 187 -3.79 0.39 1.57
CA ILE A 187 -3.90 -0.81 2.39
C ILE A 187 -4.48 -0.42 3.75
N ILE A 188 -5.58 -1.05 4.12
CA ILE A 188 -6.35 -0.76 5.32
C ILE A 188 -6.41 -1.99 6.22
N ARG A 189 -6.23 -1.76 7.52
CA ARG A 189 -6.60 -2.68 8.60
C ARG A 189 -7.96 -2.27 9.17
N ALA A 190 -8.90 -3.21 9.21
CA ALA A 190 -10.25 -2.99 9.71
C ALA A 190 -10.73 -4.17 10.57
N GLY A 191 -11.67 -3.93 11.46
CA GLY A 191 -12.36 -4.99 12.21
C GLY A 191 -13.61 -5.46 11.47
N ILE A 192 -13.90 -6.76 11.49
CA ILE A 192 -15.16 -7.31 10.98
C ILE A 192 -16.32 -6.87 11.88
N LYS A 193 -17.28 -6.15 11.31
CA LYS A 193 -18.50 -5.70 12.01
C LYS A 193 -19.67 -6.63 11.75
N ASP A 194 -19.87 -7.02 10.50
CA ASP A 194 -20.96 -7.91 10.10
C ASP A 194 -20.54 -8.89 9.01
N ILE A 195 -21.16 -10.07 9.02
CA ILE A 195 -20.85 -11.19 8.13
C ILE A 195 -22.16 -11.77 7.64
N ASP A 196 -22.42 -11.63 6.34
CA ASP A 196 -23.49 -12.33 5.65
C ASP A 196 -22.88 -13.55 4.95
N ARG A 197 -22.97 -14.71 5.61
CA ARG A 197 -22.43 -15.98 5.10
C ARG A 197 -23.22 -16.52 3.91
N TYR A 198 -24.48 -16.13 3.74
CA TYR A 198 -25.32 -16.63 2.66
C TYR A 198 -25.03 -15.92 1.33
N HIS A 199 -24.85 -14.59 1.38
CA HIS A 199 -24.49 -13.80 0.22
C HIS A 199 -22.98 -13.54 0.09
N GLU A 200 -22.17 -14.11 0.98
CA GLU A 200 -20.72 -13.92 1.04
C GLU A 200 -20.30 -12.44 1.09
N LYS A 201 -21.00 -11.65 1.90
CA LYS A 201 -20.72 -10.22 2.08
C LYS A 201 -20.15 -9.95 3.46
N LEU A 202 -19.12 -9.13 3.49
CA LEU A 202 -18.51 -8.65 4.73
C LEU A 202 -18.73 -7.16 4.88
N ALA A 203 -19.05 -6.74 6.10
CA ALA A 203 -19.01 -5.34 6.50
C ALA A 203 -17.90 -5.14 7.53
N VAL A 204 -17.04 -4.16 7.29
CA VAL A 204 -15.92 -3.81 8.16
C VAL A 204 -16.11 -2.44 8.80
N SER A 205 -15.40 -2.22 9.90
CA SER A 205 -15.38 -0.97 10.64
C SER A 205 -13.97 -0.56 10.99
N LEU A 206 -13.72 0.75 10.97
CA LEU A 206 -12.46 1.37 11.37
C LEU A 206 -12.49 1.92 12.81
N TYR A 207 -13.59 1.73 13.53
CA TYR A 207 -13.67 2.05 14.95
C TYR A 207 -13.17 0.91 15.83
N SER A 208 -12.39 1.22 16.86
CA SER A 208 -11.93 0.23 17.85
C SER A 208 -13.09 -0.48 18.58
N SER A 209 -14.29 0.11 18.59
CA SER A 209 -15.49 -0.52 19.14
C SER A 209 -15.93 -1.79 18.41
N SER A 210 -15.47 -2.03 17.18
CA SER A 210 -15.72 -3.31 16.50
C SER A 210 -14.79 -4.42 16.98
N LEU A 211 -13.72 -4.09 17.71
CA LEU A 211 -12.75 -5.08 18.17
C LEU A 211 -13.08 -5.60 19.58
N PRO A 212 -12.69 -6.84 19.91
CA PRO A 212 -12.71 -7.34 21.27
C PRO A 212 -11.84 -6.50 22.23
N PRO A 213 -12.11 -6.51 23.55
CA PRO A 213 -11.37 -5.71 24.52
C PRO A 213 -9.85 -5.93 24.49
N HIS A 214 -9.41 -7.17 24.24
CA HIS A 214 -7.98 -7.54 24.17
C HIS A 214 -7.27 -7.01 22.91
N LEU A 215 -8.01 -6.62 21.87
CA LEU A 215 -7.48 -6.04 20.62
C LEU A 215 -7.78 -4.55 20.49
N SER A 216 -8.41 -3.93 21.49
CA SER A 216 -8.85 -2.53 21.46
C SER A 216 -7.71 -1.51 21.34
N GLY A 217 -6.47 -1.89 21.70
CA GLY A 217 -5.27 -1.07 21.55
C GLY A 217 -4.70 -1.03 20.12
N ILE A 218 -5.19 -1.90 19.22
CA ILE A 218 -4.67 -1.97 17.84
C ILE A 218 -5.24 -0.80 17.03
N LYS A 219 -4.34 -0.05 16.39
CA LYS A 219 -4.70 1.02 15.47
C LYS A 219 -5.34 0.45 14.21
N LEU A 220 -6.56 0.89 13.92
CA LEU A 220 -7.29 0.62 12.67
C LEU A 220 -7.11 1.78 11.67
N GLY A 221 -7.25 1.50 10.38
CA GLY A 221 -7.08 2.46 9.30
C GLY A 221 -5.94 2.11 8.34
N VAL A 222 -5.35 3.13 7.72
CA VAL A 222 -4.25 2.96 6.76
C VAL A 222 -3.00 2.47 7.49
N ILE A 223 -2.38 1.41 6.98
CA ILE A 223 -1.19 0.77 7.59
C ILE A 223 0.09 1.01 6.78
N THR A 224 1.24 0.89 7.46
CA THR A 224 2.58 0.92 6.86
C THR A 224 3.14 -0.50 6.67
N SER A 225 4.30 -0.62 6.02
CA SER A 225 4.99 -1.90 5.79
C SER A 225 5.34 -2.64 7.08
N GLU A 226 5.72 -1.90 8.12
CA GLU A 226 6.10 -2.41 9.44
C GLU A 226 4.92 -3.02 10.20
N GLU A 227 3.70 -2.55 9.91
CA GLU A 227 2.49 -3.03 10.57
C GLU A 227 1.94 -4.32 9.94
N LEU A 228 2.40 -4.72 8.76
CA LEU A 228 1.96 -5.99 8.14
C LEU A 228 2.57 -7.20 8.85
N PRO A 229 1.83 -8.32 8.95
CA PRO A 229 2.44 -9.55 9.45
C PRO A 229 3.63 -9.95 8.57
N LEU A 230 4.75 -10.32 9.22
CA LEU A 230 6.06 -10.60 8.60
C LEU A 230 6.03 -11.54 7.38
N TYR A 231 5.12 -12.50 7.37
CA TYR A 231 4.96 -13.41 6.25
C TYR A 231 4.43 -12.71 5.00
N TYR A 232 3.47 -11.80 5.17
CA TYR A 232 2.86 -11.05 4.07
C TYR A 232 3.74 -9.89 3.63
N SER A 233 4.50 -9.26 4.54
CA SER A 233 5.34 -8.10 4.21
C SER A 233 6.36 -8.38 3.10
N LYS A 234 6.86 -9.62 2.97
CA LYS A 234 7.77 -10.03 1.89
C LYS A 234 7.16 -10.01 0.48
N ASN A 235 5.83 -10.09 0.39
CA ASN A 235 5.13 -10.07 -0.89
C ASN A 235 4.76 -8.65 -1.34
N PHE A 236 4.98 -7.64 -0.48
CA PHE A 236 4.71 -6.23 -0.80
C PHE A 236 6.01 -5.47 -1.01
N SER A 237 6.00 -4.57 -1.99
CA SER A 237 7.05 -3.55 -2.12
C SER A 237 6.68 -2.33 -1.28
N GLU A 238 7.67 -1.54 -0.86
CA GLU A 238 7.41 -0.21 -0.26
C GLU A 238 6.54 0.68 -1.16
N ASP A 239 6.59 0.43 -2.47
CA ASP A 239 5.79 1.09 -3.50
C ASP A 239 4.28 0.84 -3.42
N ASP A 240 3.85 -0.22 -2.74
CA ASP A 240 2.43 -0.59 -2.62
C ASP A 240 1.70 0.17 -1.51
N PHE A 241 2.44 0.84 -0.62
CA PHE A 241 1.88 1.52 0.54
C PHE A 241 1.45 2.95 0.25
N ALA A 242 0.54 3.45 1.08
CA ALA A 242 -0.14 4.73 0.88
C ALA A 242 0.83 5.92 0.71
N SER A 243 1.97 5.95 1.40
CA SER A 243 2.96 7.02 1.26
C SER A 243 3.57 7.08 -0.14
N ALA A 244 4.06 5.93 -0.65
CA ALA A 244 4.65 5.81 -1.98
C ALA A 244 3.58 5.98 -3.07
N LEU A 245 2.40 5.38 -2.87
CA LEU A 245 1.26 5.51 -3.77
C LEU A 245 0.85 6.99 -3.94
N ARG A 246 0.68 7.71 -2.82
CA ARG A 246 0.36 9.14 -2.82
C ARG A 246 1.45 9.95 -3.53
N LYS A 247 2.73 9.65 -3.30
CA LYS A 247 3.83 10.34 -4.01
C LYS A 247 3.73 10.14 -5.52
N LYS A 248 3.49 8.91 -5.98
CA LYS A 248 3.31 8.60 -7.41
C LYS A 248 2.07 9.28 -8.01
N GLN A 249 0.94 9.24 -7.29
CA GLN A 249 -0.31 9.88 -7.72
C GLN A 249 -0.18 11.41 -7.78
N SER A 250 0.42 12.03 -6.75
CA SER A 250 0.70 13.46 -6.73
C SER A 250 1.62 13.87 -7.88
N ALA A 251 2.70 13.14 -8.13
CA ALA A 251 3.58 13.40 -9.27
C ALA A 251 2.83 13.30 -10.62
N SER A 252 1.97 12.28 -10.77
CA SER A 252 1.14 12.12 -11.96
C SER A 252 0.13 13.26 -12.12
N TRP A 253 -0.49 13.70 -11.03
CA TRP A 253 -1.45 14.81 -11.04
C TRP A 253 -0.77 16.14 -11.36
N ALA A 254 0.40 16.41 -10.77
CA ALA A 254 1.22 17.57 -11.08
C ALA A 254 1.58 17.60 -12.59
N LEU A 255 2.05 16.48 -13.14
CA LEU A 255 2.37 16.37 -14.58
C LEU A 255 1.15 16.62 -15.47
N LYS A 256 -0.04 16.15 -15.06
CA LYS A 256 -1.29 16.43 -15.78
C LYS A 256 -1.62 17.92 -15.77
N CYS A 257 -1.48 18.60 -14.62
CA CYS A 257 -1.67 20.05 -14.51
C CYS A 257 -0.70 20.80 -15.43
N VAL A 258 0.58 20.40 -15.47
CA VAL A 258 1.57 21.00 -16.41
C VAL A 258 1.12 20.85 -17.85
N LYS A 259 0.68 19.65 -18.26
CA LYS A 259 0.22 19.41 -19.64
C LYS A 259 -0.96 20.30 -20.02
N ILE A 260 -1.95 20.43 -19.13
CA ILE A 260 -3.11 21.32 -19.34
C ILE A 260 -2.66 22.79 -19.41
N GLY A 261 -1.75 23.21 -18.54
CA GLY A 261 -1.18 24.56 -18.56
C GLY A 261 -0.46 24.88 -19.88
N VAL A 262 0.30 23.92 -20.41
CA VAL A 262 0.97 24.05 -21.72
C VAL A 262 -0.04 24.19 -22.86
N ASP A 263 -1.14 23.43 -22.81
CA ASP A 263 -2.18 23.52 -23.83
C ASP A 263 -2.90 24.89 -23.78
N TYR A 264 -3.18 25.43 -22.58
CA TYR A 264 -3.69 26.80 -22.45
C TYR A 264 -2.69 27.85 -22.96
N PHE A 265 -1.41 27.68 -22.67
CA PHE A 265 -0.36 28.58 -23.13
C PHE A 265 -0.30 28.66 -24.66
N LYS A 266 -0.40 27.51 -25.35
CA LYS A 266 -0.41 27.46 -26.83
C LYS A 266 -1.58 28.20 -27.45
N VAL A 267 -2.73 28.26 -26.76
CA VAL A 267 -3.94 28.96 -27.22
C VAL A 267 -3.94 30.44 -26.78
N GLY A 268 -2.87 30.93 -26.15
CA GLY A 268 -2.74 32.32 -25.68
C GLY A 268 -3.47 32.61 -24.37
N ARG A 269 -4.02 31.58 -23.70
CA ARG A 269 -4.72 31.71 -22.41
C ARG A 269 -3.72 31.72 -21.25
N HIS A 270 -2.94 32.80 -21.17
CA HIS A 270 -1.82 32.92 -20.23
C HIS A 270 -2.20 32.92 -18.74
N VAL A 271 -3.39 33.40 -18.39
CA VAL A 271 -3.85 33.40 -16.98
C VAL A 271 -4.20 31.98 -16.53
N ASP A 272 -4.92 31.23 -17.36
CA ASP A 272 -5.28 29.84 -17.07
C ASP A 272 -4.04 28.94 -17.01
N ALA A 273 -3.10 29.15 -17.93
CA ALA A 273 -1.81 28.45 -17.91
C ALA A 273 -1.06 28.67 -16.58
N MET A 274 -0.98 29.93 -16.11
CA MET A 274 -0.34 30.27 -14.84
C MET A 274 -1.00 29.53 -13.66
N ASN A 275 -2.34 29.50 -13.63
CA ASN A 275 -3.08 28.82 -12.58
C ASN A 275 -2.78 27.32 -12.55
N GLU A 276 -2.72 26.66 -13.70
CA GLU A 276 -2.41 25.23 -13.77
C GLU A 276 -0.95 24.93 -13.40
N TYR A 277 0.01 25.78 -13.77
CA TYR A 277 1.39 25.63 -13.31
C TYR A 277 1.54 25.83 -11.80
N ASN A 278 0.84 26.79 -11.23
CA ASN A 278 0.84 26.99 -9.78
C ASN A 278 0.23 25.78 -9.04
N LYS A 279 -0.89 25.23 -9.54
CA LYS A 279 -1.44 23.97 -8.99
C LYS A 279 -0.43 22.83 -9.06
N ALA A 280 0.26 22.67 -10.18
CA ALA A 280 1.30 21.65 -10.31
C ALA A 280 2.38 21.78 -9.22
N LEU A 281 2.80 23.01 -8.92
CA LEU A 281 3.83 23.31 -7.93
C LEU A 281 3.32 23.29 -6.48
N GLU A 282 2.02 23.47 -6.25
CA GLU A 282 1.39 23.22 -4.96
C GLU A 282 1.42 21.72 -4.60
N ILE A 283 1.26 20.86 -5.61
CA ILE A 283 1.28 19.40 -5.47
C ILE A 283 2.72 18.87 -5.33
N ASP A 284 3.59 19.32 -6.24
CA ASP A 284 4.98 18.92 -6.34
C ASP A 284 5.84 20.15 -6.56
N LYS A 285 6.37 20.68 -5.45
CA LYS A 285 7.17 21.92 -5.42
C LYS A 285 8.46 21.83 -6.24
N GLN A 286 8.95 20.61 -6.49
CA GLN A 286 10.21 20.35 -7.20
C GLN A 286 9.98 19.92 -8.65
N ASN A 287 8.74 20.03 -9.16
CA ASN A 287 8.41 19.61 -10.50
C ASN A 287 9.14 20.47 -11.55
N VAL A 288 10.19 19.90 -12.15
CA VAL A 288 11.08 20.58 -13.12
C VAL A 288 10.28 21.12 -14.32
N GLU A 289 9.36 20.33 -14.87
CA GLU A 289 8.56 20.73 -16.03
C GLU A 289 7.62 21.90 -15.70
N ALA A 290 7.01 21.89 -14.51
CA ALA A 290 6.17 22.99 -14.05
C ALA A 290 6.97 24.29 -13.84
N LEU A 291 8.15 24.19 -13.22
CA LEU A 291 9.06 25.33 -13.03
C LEU A 291 9.50 25.92 -14.37
N VAL A 292 9.90 25.07 -15.33
CA VAL A 292 10.31 25.53 -16.66
C VAL A 292 9.15 26.16 -17.43
N ALA A 293 7.96 25.56 -17.38
CA ALA A 293 6.79 26.09 -18.08
C ALA A 293 6.32 27.43 -17.47
N ARG A 294 6.37 27.56 -16.14
CA ARG A 294 6.05 28.81 -15.43
C ARG A 294 7.10 29.88 -15.67
N GLY A 295 8.39 29.52 -15.61
CA GLY A 295 9.51 30.42 -15.93
C GLY A 295 9.41 30.97 -17.35
N ALA A 296 9.11 30.12 -18.33
CA ALA A 296 8.88 30.55 -19.71
C ALA A 296 7.71 31.53 -19.83
N LEU A 297 6.61 31.27 -19.11
CA LEU A 297 5.48 32.18 -19.06
C LEU A 297 5.84 33.53 -18.41
N TYR A 298 6.63 33.53 -17.33
CA TYR A 298 7.13 34.77 -16.73
C TYR A 298 8.03 35.56 -17.68
N ALA A 299 8.93 34.89 -18.40
CA ALA A 299 9.79 35.52 -19.40
C ALA A 299 8.95 36.20 -20.50
N THR A 300 7.93 35.50 -21.05
CA THR A 300 7.03 36.10 -22.05
C THR A 300 6.23 37.30 -21.56
N LYS A 301 6.01 37.41 -20.24
CA LYS A 301 5.35 38.57 -19.60
C LYS A 301 6.35 39.67 -19.18
N GLY A 302 7.64 39.52 -19.46
CA GLY A 302 8.70 40.45 -19.05
C GLY A 302 9.06 40.38 -17.56
N SER A 303 8.54 39.41 -16.81
CA SER A 303 8.89 39.19 -15.39
C SER A 303 10.18 38.38 -15.26
N LEU A 304 11.28 38.91 -15.81
CA LEU A 304 12.53 38.15 -16.02
C LEU A 304 13.17 37.62 -14.73
N ASN A 305 13.15 38.39 -13.63
CA ASN A 305 13.73 37.92 -12.36
C ASN A 305 13.02 36.66 -11.84
N LYS A 306 11.68 36.62 -11.89
CA LYS A 306 10.91 35.43 -11.47
C LYS A 306 11.14 34.24 -12.40
N ALA A 307 11.32 34.51 -13.70
CA ALA A 307 11.67 33.47 -14.66
C ALA A 307 13.04 32.86 -14.36
N ILE A 308 14.05 33.70 -14.06
CA ILE A 308 15.39 33.27 -13.66
C ILE A 308 15.31 32.39 -12.40
N GLU A 309 14.61 32.83 -11.36
CA GLU A 309 14.41 32.06 -10.12
C GLU A 309 13.82 30.67 -10.40
N ASP A 310 12.75 30.59 -11.20
CA ASP A 310 12.11 29.33 -11.55
C ASP A 310 13.05 28.41 -12.36
N PHE A 311 13.83 28.96 -13.30
CA PHE A 311 14.77 28.18 -14.10
C PHE A 311 15.99 27.71 -13.32
N GLU A 312 16.54 28.54 -12.43
CA GLU A 312 17.63 28.17 -11.54
C GLU A 312 17.17 27.01 -10.63
N LEU A 313 15.99 27.13 -10.01
CA LEU A 313 15.42 26.06 -9.20
C LEU A 313 15.17 24.79 -10.02
N ALA A 314 14.74 24.91 -11.29
CA ALA A 314 14.59 23.76 -12.18
C ALA A 314 15.93 23.06 -12.45
N LEU A 315 17.02 23.80 -12.62
CA LEU A 315 18.36 23.26 -12.83
C LEU A 315 19.01 22.73 -11.55
N GLU A 316 18.67 23.27 -10.37
CA GLU A 316 19.06 22.67 -9.09
C GLU A 316 18.47 21.27 -8.94
N ASN A 317 17.20 21.09 -9.33
CA ASN A 317 16.52 19.79 -9.28
C ASN A 317 16.95 18.85 -10.44
N CYS A 318 17.26 19.40 -11.62
CA CYS A 318 17.74 18.64 -12.77
C CYS A 318 18.81 19.41 -13.58
N PRO A 319 20.10 19.24 -13.25
CA PRO A 319 21.18 20.01 -13.88
C PRO A 319 21.34 19.78 -15.38
N THR A 320 20.87 18.64 -15.89
CA THR A 320 20.98 18.26 -17.31
C THR A 320 19.77 18.71 -18.14
N HIS A 321 18.82 19.44 -17.55
CA HIS A 321 17.59 19.83 -18.22
C HIS A 321 17.84 20.87 -19.34
N ARG A 322 17.81 20.41 -20.59
CA ARG A 322 18.18 21.20 -21.77
C ARG A 322 17.35 22.47 -21.95
N ASN A 323 16.03 22.38 -21.77
CA ASN A 323 15.13 23.52 -21.97
C ASN A 323 15.29 24.57 -20.87
N ALA A 324 15.47 24.14 -19.62
CA ALA A 324 15.69 25.05 -18.49
C ALA A 324 16.95 25.88 -18.72
N ARG A 325 18.06 25.21 -19.08
CA ARG A 325 19.33 25.88 -19.37
C ARG A 325 19.21 26.85 -20.54
N LYS A 326 18.59 26.42 -21.64
CA LYS A 326 18.40 27.29 -22.81
C LYS A 326 17.58 28.54 -22.47
N TYR A 327 16.43 28.37 -21.81
CA TYR A 327 15.58 29.50 -21.46
C TYR A 327 16.21 30.40 -20.40
N LEU A 328 16.98 29.84 -19.45
CA LEU A 328 17.75 30.64 -18.50
C LEU A 328 18.77 31.52 -19.21
N CYS A 329 19.59 30.97 -20.12
CA CYS A 329 20.56 31.79 -20.87
C CYS A 329 19.89 32.94 -21.63
N GLN A 330 18.78 32.66 -22.32
CA GLN A 330 18.00 33.67 -23.03
C GLN A 330 17.47 34.76 -22.09
N THR A 331 16.91 34.36 -20.95
CA THR A 331 16.32 35.27 -19.97
C THR A 331 17.39 36.12 -19.26
N LEU A 332 18.58 35.56 -18.99
CA LEU A 332 19.72 36.29 -18.42
C LEU A 332 20.22 37.37 -19.37
N VAL A 333 20.32 37.07 -20.68
CA VAL A 333 20.70 38.07 -21.70
C VAL A 333 19.65 39.16 -21.82
N GLU A 334 18.37 38.81 -21.86
CA GLU A 334 17.28 39.79 -21.91
C GLU A 334 17.28 40.71 -20.68
N ARG A 335 17.54 40.15 -19.48
CA ARG A 335 17.65 40.93 -18.25
C ARG A 335 18.90 41.81 -18.23
N GLY A 336 20.01 41.32 -18.77
CA GLY A 336 21.23 42.10 -18.99
C GLY A 336 20.95 43.32 -19.86
N GLY A 337 20.23 43.14 -20.97
CA GLY A 337 19.83 44.24 -21.86
C GLY A 337 18.97 45.30 -21.16
N GLN A 338 17.97 44.88 -20.37
CA GLN A 338 17.19 45.82 -19.56
C GLN A 338 18.06 46.60 -18.56
N LEU A 339 19.09 45.97 -17.98
CA LEU A 339 20.00 46.64 -17.06
C LEU A 339 20.96 47.61 -17.77
N GLU A 340 21.30 47.36 -19.03
CA GLU A 340 22.03 48.33 -19.86
C GLU A 340 21.20 49.59 -20.11
N GLU A 341 19.90 49.42 -20.41
CA GLU A 341 18.96 50.55 -20.55
C GLU A 341 18.80 51.33 -19.24
N GLU A 342 18.92 50.65 -18.09
CA GLU A 342 18.96 51.26 -16.76
C GLU A 342 20.35 51.85 -16.39
N GLU A 343 21.33 51.85 -17.29
CA GLU A 343 22.72 52.28 -17.09
C GLU A 343 23.50 51.51 -16.01
N LYS A 344 23.03 50.32 -15.64
CA LYS A 344 23.64 49.43 -14.63
C LYS A 344 24.59 48.41 -15.27
N PHE A 345 25.63 48.91 -15.95
CA PHE A 345 26.53 48.10 -16.78
C PHE A 345 27.24 46.96 -16.03
N LEU A 346 27.66 47.17 -14.78
CA LEU A 346 28.33 46.14 -13.98
C LEU A 346 27.41 44.95 -13.69
N ASN A 347 26.13 45.20 -13.43
CA ASN A 347 25.16 44.15 -13.20
C ASN A 347 24.88 43.40 -14.51
N ALA A 348 24.69 44.14 -15.63
CA ALA A 348 24.50 43.54 -16.95
C ALA A 348 25.66 42.60 -17.32
N GLU A 349 26.91 43.03 -17.10
CA GLU A 349 28.10 42.20 -17.33
C GLU A 349 28.07 40.89 -16.53
N SER A 350 27.63 40.94 -15.27
CA SER A 350 27.47 39.75 -14.43
C SER A 350 26.46 38.76 -15.02
N TYR A 351 25.31 39.26 -15.52
CA TYR A 351 24.28 38.42 -16.13
C TYR A 351 24.77 37.74 -17.42
N TYR A 352 25.49 38.44 -18.29
CA TYR A 352 26.07 37.84 -19.50
C TYR A 352 27.13 36.79 -19.18
N LYS A 353 28.01 37.08 -18.21
CA LYS A 353 29.00 36.10 -17.72
C LYS A 353 28.34 34.85 -17.16
N LYS A 354 27.24 35.00 -16.41
CA LYS A 354 26.44 33.86 -15.93
C LYS A 354 25.85 33.04 -17.09
N ALA A 355 25.34 33.68 -18.13
CA ALA A 355 24.81 32.98 -19.31
C ALA A 355 25.91 32.18 -20.03
N LEU A 356 27.10 32.75 -20.22
CA LEU A 356 28.25 32.06 -20.81
C LEU A 356 28.79 30.91 -19.93
N ALA A 357 28.70 31.04 -18.60
CA ALA A 357 29.07 29.96 -17.70
C ALA A 357 28.12 28.76 -17.79
N LEU A 358 26.85 28.97 -18.18
CA LEU A 358 25.87 27.91 -18.40
C LEU A 358 26.01 27.27 -19.79
N ASP A 359 26.28 28.10 -20.80
CA ASP A 359 26.52 27.68 -22.18
C ASP A 359 27.58 28.58 -22.83
N GLU A 360 28.81 28.10 -22.88
CA GLU A 360 29.96 28.81 -23.46
C GLU A 360 29.77 29.13 -24.95
N THR A 361 28.88 28.40 -25.64
CA THR A 361 28.63 28.58 -27.08
C THR A 361 27.47 29.52 -27.38
N PHE A 362 26.91 30.17 -26.36
CA PHE A 362 25.75 31.04 -26.49
C PHE A 362 26.14 32.41 -27.07
N LYS A 363 26.10 32.51 -28.40
CA LYS A 363 26.51 33.68 -29.20
C LYS A 363 25.88 35.00 -28.73
N ASP A 364 24.59 35.00 -28.42
CA ASP A 364 23.88 36.24 -28.05
C ASP A 364 24.47 36.88 -26.78
N ALA A 365 24.94 36.07 -25.81
CA ALA A 365 25.61 36.59 -24.62
C ALA A 365 27.04 37.08 -24.91
N GLU A 366 27.77 36.40 -25.81
CA GLU A 366 29.11 36.80 -26.22
C GLU A 366 29.08 38.15 -26.95
N ASP A 367 28.18 38.30 -27.93
CA ASP A 367 28.00 39.53 -28.69
C ASP A 367 27.58 40.70 -27.79
N ALA A 368 26.65 40.46 -26.84
CA ALA A 368 26.21 41.46 -25.88
C ALA A 368 27.35 41.91 -24.96
N LEU A 369 28.15 40.97 -24.44
CA LEU A 369 29.30 41.27 -23.59
C LEU A 369 30.38 42.09 -24.32
N GLN A 370 30.71 41.71 -25.56
CA GLN A 370 31.67 42.45 -26.38
C GLN A 370 31.20 43.88 -26.67
N LYS A 371 29.91 44.05 -26.98
CA LYS A 371 29.29 45.35 -27.20
C LYS A 371 29.36 46.23 -25.95
N LEU A 372 29.05 45.67 -24.78
CA LEU A 372 29.13 46.35 -23.49
C LEU A 372 30.56 46.81 -23.18
N HIS A 373 31.56 45.94 -23.36
CA HIS A 373 32.98 46.27 -23.12
C HIS A 373 33.47 47.40 -24.02
N LYS A 374 33.12 47.36 -25.31
CA LYS A 374 33.48 48.42 -26.26
C LYS A 374 32.84 49.75 -25.84
N TYR A 375 31.58 49.73 -25.43
CA TYR A 375 30.88 50.93 -24.97
C TYR A 375 31.52 51.53 -23.70
N MET A 376 31.82 50.68 -22.72
CA MET A 376 32.52 51.08 -21.48
C MET A 376 33.91 51.67 -21.75
N GLN A 377 34.68 51.08 -22.67
CA GLN A 377 35.99 51.62 -23.08
C GLN A 377 35.87 53.01 -23.69
N VAL A 378 34.88 53.23 -24.56
CA VAL A 378 34.65 54.54 -25.18
C VAL A 378 34.30 55.58 -24.12
N ILE A 379 33.39 55.26 -23.19
CA ILE A 379 33.05 56.16 -22.07
C ILE A 379 34.28 56.50 -21.23
N LEU A 380 35.10 55.50 -20.89
CA LEU A 380 36.30 55.70 -20.10
C LEU A 380 37.28 56.63 -20.82
N TYR A 381 37.46 56.44 -22.13
CA TYR A 381 38.33 57.27 -22.96
C TYR A 381 37.87 58.74 -22.97
N PHE A 382 36.57 59.00 -23.14
CA PHE A 382 36.01 60.35 -23.07
C PHE A 382 36.09 61.00 -21.67
N LEU A 383 36.06 60.21 -20.60
CA LEU A 383 36.23 60.71 -19.23
C LEU A 383 37.69 61.09 -18.90
N PHE A 384 38.67 60.52 -19.61
CA PHE A 384 40.10 60.83 -19.40
C PHE A 384 40.64 61.94 -20.33
N GLU A 385 39.91 62.31 -21.39
CA GLU A 385 40.26 63.46 -22.27
C GLU A 385 39.64 64.80 -21.84
N ILE A 386 38.82 64.82 -20.78
CA ILE A 386 38.30 66.04 -20.11
C ILE A 386 39.11 66.26 -18.83
#